data_AF-G0MAL4-F1
#
_entry.id   AF-G0MAL4-F1
#
_cell.length_a   1.000
_cell.length_b   1.000
_cell.length_c   1.000
_cell.angle_alpha   90.00
_cell.angle_beta   90.00
_cell.angle_gamma   90.00
#
_symmetry.space_group_name_H-M   'P 1'
#
loop_
_entity.id
_entity.type
_entity.pdbx_description
1 polymer ?
#
loop_
_entity_poly.entity_id
_entity_poly.type
_entity_poly.pdbx_seq_one_letter_code
_entity_poly.pdbx_strand_id
1 'polypeptide(L)'
;MPSATPLSDTVRIECLRKRIKALENRNKVLETAVATNAPSMWGNPNLEVTRLESLLRQKREENERLTATNERQNVVLQWHRENDDARIASRQCPVCLDDYSDVHVPTIIHCGHSVCITCARQLCRRVPQQHQRERPTYIITCPVCRQDGIETPNRLRRNYAIFPGYVRPRPTY
;
A
#
# COMPACT_ATOMS: atom_id res chain seq x y z
N MET A 1 71.91 -17.19 -6.07
CA MET A 1 70.59 -17.82 -5.82
C MET A 1 70.62 -19.19 -6.47
N PRO A 2 70.53 -20.31 -5.72
CA PRO A 2 70.57 -21.63 -6.34
C PRO A 2 69.24 -21.90 -7.05
N SER A 3 69.29 -21.95 -8.39
CA SER A 3 68.19 -22.37 -9.25
C SER A 3 67.90 -23.85 -8.99
N ALA A 4 66.67 -24.16 -8.56
CA ALA A 4 66.21 -25.54 -8.41
C ALA A 4 66.30 -26.26 -9.76
N THR A 5 67.23 -27.21 -9.88
CA THR A 5 67.33 -28.09 -11.05
C THR A 5 66.05 -28.92 -11.17
N PRO A 6 65.42 -28.96 -12.36
CA PRO A 6 64.22 -29.77 -12.56
C PRO A 6 64.53 -31.24 -12.29
N LEU A 7 63.69 -31.87 -11.45
CA LEU A 7 63.77 -33.30 -11.13
C LEU A 7 63.75 -34.11 -12.43
N SER A 8 64.61 -35.14 -12.53
CA SER A 8 64.58 -36.04 -13.68
C SER A 8 63.22 -36.72 -13.81
N ASP A 9 62.80 -36.99 -15.05
CA ASP A 9 61.47 -37.55 -15.34
C ASP A 9 61.20 -38.86 -14.57
N THR A 10 62.24 -39.64 -14.31
CA THR A 10 62.19 -40.87 -13.50
C THR A 10 61.74 -40.60 -12.06
N VAL A 11 62.28 -39.57 -11.40
CA VAL A 11 61.91 -39.18 -10.03
C VAL A 11 60.50 -38.60 -10.00
N ARG A 12 60.10 -37.87 -11.04
CA ARG A 12 58.75 -37.32 -11.18
C ARG A 12 57.70 -38.42 -11.32
N ILE A 13 57.97 -39.43 -12.15
CA ILE A 13 57.09 -40.60 -12.33
C ILE A 13 56.97 -41.39 -11.03
N GLU A 14 58.07 -41.60 -10.31
CA GLU A 14 58.03 -42.33 -9.04
C GLU A 14 57.23 -41.59 -7.96
N CYS A 15 57.37 -40.26 -7.88
CA CYS A 15 56.58 -39.41 -6.99
C CYS A 15 55.07 -39.50 -7.29
N LEU A 16 54.69 -39.46 -8.58
CA LEU A 16 53.30 -39.61 -9.00
C LEU A 16 52.73 -40.99 -8.62
N ARG A 17 53.51 -42.07 -8.81
CA ARG A 17 53.09 -43.43 -8.41
C ARG A 17 52.84 -43.53 -6.91
N LYS A 18 53.73 -42.95 -6.08
CA LYS A 18 53.56 -42.91 -4.62
C LYS A 18 52.30 -42.12 -4.23
N ARG A 19 52.03 -41.01 -4.91
CA ARG A 19 50.84 -40.18 -4.68
C ARG A 19 49.55 -40.90 -5.05
N ILE A 20 49.51 -41.60 -6.20
CA ILE A 20 48.36 -42.39 -6.63
C ILE A 20 48.07 -43.50 -5.61
N LYS A 21 49.11 -44.26 -5.22
CA LYS A 21 48.96 -45.33 -4.22
C LYS A 21 48.47 -44.81 -2.86
N ALA A 22 48.92 -43.62 -2.45
CA ALA A 22 48.44 -42.99 -1.22
C ALA A 22 46.96 -42.58 -1.31
N LEU A 23 46.52 -42.08 -2.47
CA LEU A 23 45.11 -41.75 -2.71
C LEU A 23 44.23 -43.00 -2.75
N GLU A 24 44.68 -44.08 -3.39
CA GLU A 24 43.98 -45.37 -3.40
C GLU A 24 43.84 -45.94 -1.99
N ASN A 25 44.90 -45.89 -1.18
CA ASN A 25 44.84 -46.32 0.22
C ASN A 25 43.88 -45.45 1.04
N ARG A 26 43.87 -44.14 0.82
CA ARG A 26 42.93 -43.23 1.48
C ARG A 26 41.49 -43.52 1.08
N ASN A 27 41.22 -43.77 -0.20
CA ASN A 27 39.90 -44.15 -0.68
C ASN A 27 39.45 -45.48 -0.07
N LYS A 28 40.35 -46.47 0.00
CA LYS A 28 40.06 -47.75 0.65
C LYS A 28 39.70 -47.59 2.12
N VAL A 29 40.42 -46.73 2.86
CA VAL A 29 40.10 -46.41 4.26
C VAL A 29 38.72 -45.74 4.36
N LEU A 30 38.42 -44.79 3.48
CA LEU A 30 37.12 -44.12 3.43
C LEU A 30 35.97 -45.08 3.10
N GLU A 31 36.15 -45.96 2.11
CA GLU A 31 35.18 -46.99 1.76
C GLU A 31 34.95 -47.96 2.93
N THR A 32 36.02 -48.41 3.60
CA THR A 32 35.87 -49.24 4.81
C THR A 32 35.20 -48.49 5.95
N ALA A 33 35.47 -47.19 6.13
CA ALA A 33 34.84 -46.37 7.16
C ALA A 33 33.36 -46.12 6.87
N VAL A 34 32.98 -45.95 5.60
CA VAL A 34 31.59 -45.84 5.17
C VAL A 34 30.85 -47.18 5.33
N ALA A 35 31.53 -48.30 5.08
CA ALA A 35 30.96 -49.64 5.25
C ALA A 35 30.81 -50.05 6.73
N THR A 36 31.73 -49.65 7.62
CA THR A 36 31.69 -50.00 9.05
C THR A 36 30.91 -48.99 9.89
N ASN A 37 30.96 -47.70 9.54
CA ASN A 37 30.12 -46.66 10.13
C ASN A 37 29.01 -46.27 9.16
N ALA A 38 28.14 -47.22 8.81
CA ALA A 38 26.79 -46.84 8.38
C ALA A 38 26.17 -46.16 9.61
N PRO A 39 26.03 -44.82 9.64
CA PRO A 39 25.59 -44.20 10.86
C PRO A 39 24.09 -44.46 10.95
N SER A 40 23.67 -45.21 11.98
CA SER A 40 22.30 -45.15 12.49
C SER A 40 21.93 -43.77 13.04
N MET A 41 22.76 -42.75 12.76
CA MET A 41 22.77 -41.41 13.31
C MET A 41 22.28 -40.37 12.30
N TRP A 42 22.22 -40.70 11.00
CA TRP A 42 21.47 -39.93 10.01
C TRP A 42 20.21 -40.74 9.73
N GLY A 43 19.09 -40.30 10.31
CA GLY A 43 17.78 -40.90 10.04
C GLY A 43 17.54 -41.04 8.54
N ASN A 44 16.68 -41.98 8.14
CA ASN A 44 16.43 -42.33 6.75
C ASN A 44 16.28 -41.05 5.87
N PRO A 45 17.25 -40.73 5.00
CA PRO A 45 17.25 -39.46 4.27
C PRO A 45 16.03 -39.30 3.36
N ASN A 46 15.45 -40.41 2.88
CA ASN A 46 14.21 -40.37 2.12
C ASN A 46 13.00 -39.94 2.97
N LEU A 47 12.99 -40.28 4.27
CA LEU A 47 11.92 -39.89 5.19
C LEU A 47 11.98 -38.38 5.49
N GLU A 48 13.19 -37.84 5.65
CA GLU A 48 13.38 -36.40 5.90
C GLU A 48 13.07 -35.55 4.65
N VAL A 49 13.46 -36.02 3.46
CA VAL A 49 13.06 -35.38 2.20
C VAL A 49 11.54 -35.36 2.05
N THR A 50 10.86 -36.49 2.31
CA THR A 50 9.39 -36.56 2.26
C THR A 50 8.73 -35.60 3.27
N ARG A 51 9.31 -35.48 4.46
CA ARG A 51 8.84 -34.53 5.50
C ARG A 51 9.02 -33.08 5.06
N LEU A 52 10.15 -32.74 4.46
CA LEU A 52 10.40 -31.38 3.97
C LEU A 52 9.51 -31.03 2.78
N GLU A 53 9.26 -31.98 1.88
CA GLU A 53 8.34 -31.80 0.75
C GLU A 53 6.90 -31.57 1.21
N SER A 54 6.43 -32.30 2.23
CA SER A 54 5.09 -32.08 2.79
C SER A 54 4.97 -30.72 3.47
N LEU A 55 6.01 -30.29 4.18
CA LEU A 55 6.07 -29.00 4.85
C LEU A 55 6.13 -27.83 3.84
N LEU A 56 6.89 -27.99 2.76
CA LEU A 56 6.92 -27.03 1.64
C LEU A 56 5.55 -26.93 0.97
N ARG A 57 4.87 -28.05 0.75
CA ARG A 57 3.50 -28.05 0.20
C ARG A 57 2.54 -27.29 1.12
N GLN A 58 2.54 -27.60 2.41
CA GLN A 58 1.71 -26.90 3.40
C GLN A 58 2.01 -25.39 3.44
N LYS A 59 3.29 -25.00 3.38
CA LYS A 59 3.67 -23.58 3.38
C LYS A 59 3.28 -22.85 2.10
N ARG A 60 3.27 -23.53 0.95
CA ARG A 60 2.75 -22.96 -0.30
C ARG A 60 1.25 -22.72 -0.21
N GLU A 61 0.49 -23.71 0.27
CA GLU A 61 -0.96 -23.57 0.47
C GLU A 61 -1.30 -22.45 1.48
N GLU A 62 -0.54 -22.35 2.58
CA GLU A 62 -0.69 -21.26 3.55
C GLU A 62 -0.41 -19.89 2.93
N ASN A 63 0.67 -19.76 2.16
CA ASN A 63 1.00 -18.52 1.45
C ASN A 63 -0.07 -18.14 0.42
N GLU A 64 -0.58 -19.10 -0.35
CA GLU A 64 -1.67 -18.83 -1.30
C GLU A 64 -2.92 -18.31 -0.58
N ARG A 65 -3.28 -18.91 0.57
CA ARG A 65 -4.39 -18.43 1.40
C ARG A 65 -4.16 -17.02 1.95
N LEU A 66 -2.95 -16.73 2.41
CA LEU A 66 -2.57 -15.40 2.91
C LEU A 66 -2.61 -14.36 1.78
N THR A 67 -2.06 -14.68 0.61
CA THR A 67 -2.11 -13.79 -0.56
C THR A 67 -3.55 -13.48 -0.96
N ALA A 68 -4.42 -14.50 -1.06
CA ALA A 68 -5.83 -14.30 -1.38
C ALA A 68 -6.59 -13.48 -0.31
N THR A 69 -6.15 -13.51 0.95
CA THR A 69 -6.72 -12.69 2.02
C THR A 69 -6.22 -11.25 1.93
N ASN A 70 -4.92 -11.06 1.72
CA ASN A 70 -4.29 -9.75 1.54
C ASN A 70 -4.86 -9.04 0.31
N GLU A 71 -5.08 -9.73 -0.80
CA GLU A 71 -5.71 -9.16 -2.00
C GLU A 71 -7.10 -8.61 -1.70
N ARG A 72 -7.94 -9.37 -0.99
CA ARG A 72 -9.27 -8.90 -0.56
C ARG A 72 -9.19 -7.68 0.34
N GLN A 73 -8.26 -7.68 1.31
CA GLN A 73 -8.06 -6.53 2.20
C GLN A 73 -7.54 -5.31 1.44
N ASN A 74 -6.64 -5.50 0.47
CA ASN A 74 -6.11 -4.43 -0.36
C ASN A 74 -7.19 -3.78 -1.23
N VAL A 75 -8.16 -4.53 -1.75
CA VAL A 75 -9.31 -3.96 -2.46
C VAL A 75 -10.12 -3.04 -1.53
N VAL A 76 -10.39 -3.47 -0.30
CA VAL A 76 -11.13 -2.65 0.68
C VAL A 76 -10.35 -1.38 1.05
N LEU A 77 -9.05 -1.51 1.31
CA LEU A 77 -8.19 -0.37 1.59
C LEU A 77 -8.10 0.60 0.41
N GLN A 78 -8.03 0.07 -0.82
CA GLN A 78 -8.02 0.89 -2.03
C GLN A 78 -9.32 1.68 -2.19
N TRP A 79 -10.46 1.03 -1.97
CA TRP A 79 -11.75 1.72 -1.94
C TRP A 79 -11.77 2.84 -0.89
N HIS A 80 -11.26 2.59 0.32
CA HIS A 80 -11.17 3.63 1.35
C HIS A 80 -10.25 4.79 0.92
N ARG A 81 -9.10 4.52 0.28
CA ARG A 81 -8.18 5.55 -0.22
C ARG A 81 -8.79 6.42 -1.32
N GLU A 82 -9.43 5.82 -2.31
CA GLU A 82 -10.11 6.56 -3.39
C GLU A 82 -11.26 7.43 -2.87
N ASN A 83 -11.97 6.94 -1.85
CA ASN A 83 -12.97 7.74 -1.16
C ASN A 83 -12.36 8.86 -0.32
N ASP A 84 -11.15 8.67 0.23
CA ASP A 84 -10.46 9.70 0.99
C ASP A 84 -9.99 10.86 0.11
N ASP A 85 -9.45 10.61 -1.08
CA ASP A 85 -9.07 11.69 -2.01
C ASP A 85 -10.27 12.53 -2.44
N ALA A 86 -11.38 11.87 -2.79
CA ALA A 86 -12.64 12.56 -3.09
C ALA A 86 -13.19 13.32 -1.87
N ARG A 87 -13.04 12.75 -0.66
CA ARG A 87 -13.44 13.40 0.60
C ARG A 87 -12.56 14.61 0.91
N ILE A 88 -11.26 14.53 0.70
CA ILE A 88 -10.32 15.64 0.86
C ILE A 88 -10.65 16.75 -0.14
N ALA A 89 -10.86 16.42 -1.42
CA ALA A 89 -11.28 17.41 -2.42
C ALA A 89 -12.62 18.07 -2.07
N SER A 90 -13.56 17.33 -1.47
CA SER A 90 -14.84 17.89 -1.02
C SER A 90 -14.70 18.89 0.14
N ARG A 91 -13.55 18.92 0.82
CA ARG A 91 -13.24 19.83 1.93
C ARG A 91 -12.70 21.18 1.49
N GLN A 92 -12.66 21.45 0.19
CA GLN A 92 -12.23 22.73 -0.35
C GLN A 92 -13.41 23.51 -0.89
N CYS A 93 -13.31 24.84 -0.83
CA CYS A 93 -14.26 25.69 -1.49
C CYS A 93 -14.05 25.64 -3.02
N PRO A 94 -15.08 25.38 -3.85
CA PRO A 94 -14.92 25.35 -5.30
C PRO A 94 -14.66 26.73 -5.95
N VAL A 95 -14.65 27.80 -5.15
CA VAL A 95 -14.44 29.19 -5.62
C VAL A 95 -13.02 29.66 -5.35
N CYS A 96 -12.57 29.62 -4.09
CA CYS A 96 -11.23 30.05 -3.71
C CYS A 96 -10.22 28.90 -3.61
N LEU A 97 -10.68 27.65 -3.67
CA LEU A 97 -9.87 26.42 -3.51
C LEU A 97 -9.21 26.26 -2.13
N ASP A 98 -9.54 27.11 -1.16
CA ASP A 98 -9.07 26.98 0.21
C ASP A 98 -9.83 25.88 0.98
N ASP A 99 -9.14 25.24 1.90
CA ASP A 99 -9.72 24.26 2.82
C ASP A 99 -10.72 24.91 3.78
N TYR A 100 -11.84 24.22 4.01
CA TYR A 100 -12.84 24.62 4.99
C TYR A 100 -12.27 24.60 6.41
N SER A 101 -12.58 25.65 7.16
CA SER A 101 -12.10 25.86 8.52
C SER A 101 -13.05 26.79 9.27
N ASP A 102 -12.72 27.13 10.52
CA ASP A 102 -13.48 28.14 11.27
C ASP A 102 -13.41 29.53 10.64
N VAL A 103 -12.40 29.79 9.81
CA VAL A 103 -12.27 31.01 9.01
C VAL A 103 -13.00 30.85 7.67
N HIS A 104 -12.71 29.77 6.94
CA HIS A 104 -13.39 29.41 5.70
C HIS A 104 -14.62 28.55 6.00
N VAL A 105 -15.63 29.15 6.63
CA VAL A 105 -16.81 28.39 7.06
C VAL A 105 -17.61 27.91 5.84
N PRO A 106 -17.80 26.58 5.67
CA PRO A 106 -18.62 26.04 4.59
C PRO A 106 -20.09 26.40 4.82
N THR A 107 -20.74 26.88 3.78
CA THR A 107 -22.15 27.26 3.78
C THR A 107 -22.91 26.60 2.65
N ILE A 108 -24.09 26.08 2.96
CA ILE A 108 -25.00 25.42 2.01
C ILE A 108 -25.81 26.51 1.30
N ILE A 109 -25.79 26.47 -0.03
CA ILE A 109 -26.65 27.28 -0.90
C ILE A 109 -27.89 26.49 -1.32
N HIS A 110 -28.91 27.17 -1.84
CA HIS A 110 -30.21 26.62 -2.24
C HIS A 110 -30.20 25.23 -2.92
N CYS A 111 -29.21 24.94 -3.75
CA CYS A 111 -29.09 23.67 -4.49
C CYS A 111 -28.39 22.53 -3.72
N GLY A 112 -27.98 22.76 -2.47
CA GLY A 112 -27.32 21.77 -1.60
C GLY A 112 -25.79 21.75 -1.67
N HIS A 113 -25.17 22.41 -2.66
CA HIS A 113 -23.72 22.53 -2.72
C HIS A 113 -23.17 23.46 -1.63
N SER A 114 -21.90 23.27 -1.27
CA SER A 114 -21.23 24.08 -0.25
C SER A 114 -20.18 25.01 -0.85
N VAL A 115 -20.14 26.23 -0.34
CA VAL A 115 -19.13 27.26 -0.63
C VAL A 115 -18.73 27.99 0.65
N CYS A 116 -17.55 28.59 0.68
CA CYS A 116 -17.10 29.36 1.85
C CYS A 116 -17.99 30.60 2.06
N ILE A 117 -18.24 31.01 3.31
CA ILE A 117 -19.16 32.13 3.60
C ILE A 117 -18.75 33.46 2.92
N THR A 118 -17.44 33.71 2.81
CA THR A 118 -16.91 34.89 2.11
C THR A 118 -17.17 34.80 0.61
N CYS A 119 -16.91 33.64 0.02
CA CYS A 119 -17.20 33.31 -1.38
C CYS A 119 -18.70 33.46 -1.70
N ALA A 120 -19.57 32.93 -0.83
CA ALA A 120 -21.02 32.99 -1.00
C ALA A 120 -21.52 34.44 -1.04
N ARG A 121 -20.99 35.30 -0.15
CA ARG A 121 -21.33 36.74 -0.13
C ARG A 121 -20.88 37.47 -1.40
N GLN A 122 -19.72 37.11 -1.96
CA GLN A 122 -19.23 37.69 -3.21
C GLN A 122 -20.06 37.24 -4.43
N LEU A 123 -20.57 36.00 -4.42
CA LEU A 123 -21.41 35.46 -5.48
C LEU A 123 -22.84 36.04 -5.46
N CYS A 124 -23.31 36.55 -4.32
CA CYS A 124 -24.62 37.15 -4.19
C CYS A 124 -24.74 38.45 -5.00
N ARG A 125 -25.63 38.46 -6.00
CA ARG A 125 -25.98 39.64 -6.77
C ARG A 125 -27.28 40.24 -6.26
N ARG A 126 -27.24 41.53 -5.91
CA ARG A 126 -28.45 42.25 -5.51
C ARG A 126 -29.34 42.47 -6.73
N VAL A 127 -30.60 42.07 -6.64
CA VAL A 127 -31.59 42.36 -7.68
C VAL A 127 -32.11 43.78 -7.47
N PRO A 128 -32.06 44.65 -8.51
CA PRO A 128 -32.66 45.98 -8.43
C PRO A 128 -34.15 45.85 -8.07
N GLN A 129 -34.59 46.58 -7.04
CA GLN A 129 -36.00 46.58 -6.63
C GLN A 129 -36.85 47.15 -7.76
N GLN A 130 -37.79 46.34 -8.28
CA GLN A 130 -39.02 46.91 -8.81
C GLN A 130 -39.83 47.44 -7.63
N HIS A 131 -40.29 48.69 -7.74
CA HIS A 131 -41.01 49.44 -6.72
C HIS A 131 -41.95 48.54 -5.89
N GLN A 132 -41.84 48.58 -4.54
CA GLN A 132 -42.70 47.97 -3.50
C GLN A 132 -42.19 46.77 -2.67
N ARG A 133 -40.93 46.30 -2.76
CA ARG A 133 -40.42 45.28 -1.81
C ARG A 133 -39.56 45.88 -0.70
N GLU A 134 -39.97 45.73 0.56
CA GLU A 134 -39.26 46.24 1.76
C GLU A 134 -37.88 45.60 2.01
N ARG A 135 -37.56 44.45 1.40
CA ARG A 135 -36.28 43.74 1.61
C ARG A 135 -35.53 43.49 0.30
N PRO A 136 -34.21 43.75 0.25
CA PRO A 136 -33.39 43.43 -0.92
C PRO A 136 -33.28 41.91 -1.09
N THR A 137 -33.64 41.43 -2.29
CA THR A 137 -33.44 40.03 -2.69
C THR A 137 -32.08 39.86 -3.35
N TYR A 138 -31.37 38.80 -2.98
CA TYR A 138 -30.10 38.43 -3.61
C TYR A 138 -30.27 37.13 -4.37
N ILE A 139 -29.74 37.10 -5.59
CA ILE A 139 -29.62 35.87 -6.37
C ILE A 139 -28.19 35.37 -6.23
N ILE A 140 -28.03 34.09 -5.94
CA ILE A 140 -26.75 33.39 -6.02
C ILE A 140 -26.82 32.33 -7.11
N THR A 141 -25.83 32.32 -7.98
CA THR A 141 -25.63 31.25 -8.97
C THR A 141 -24.64 30.26 -8.38
N CYS A 142 -25.02 28.99 -8.32
CA CYS A 142 -24.14 27.94 -7.82
C CYS A 142 -22.92 27.76 -8.75
N PRO A 143 -21.67 27.80 -8.25
CA PRO A 143 -20.49 27.57 -9.08
C PRO A 143 -20.36 26.10 -9.54
N VAL A 144 -21.02 25.16 -8.85
CA VAL A 144 -20.95 23.72 -9.15
C VAL A 144 -21.99 23.30 -10.17
N CYS A 145 -23.29 23.52 -9.90
CA CYS A 145 -24.39 23.07 -10.76
C CYS A 145 -25.05 24.19 -11.57
N ARG A 146 -24.61 25.45 -11.43
CA ARG A 146 -25.11 26.63 -12.16
C ARG A 146 -26.60 26.93 -11.98
N GLN A 147 -27.23 26.37 -10.95
CA GLN A 147 -28.60 26.72 -10.57
C GLN A 147 -28.60 28.08 -9.88
N ASP A 148 -29.61 28.89 -10.22
CA ASP A 148 -29.89 30.17 -9.59
C ASP A 148 -30.90 29.98 -8.46
N GLY A 149 -30.67 30.68 -7.35
CA GLY A 149 -31.59 30.67 -6.23
C GLY A 149 -31.56 31.97 -5.45
N ILE A 150 -32.67 32.23 -4.77
CA ILE A 150 -32.82 33.40 -3.92
C ILE A 150 -32.25 33.07 -2.55
N GLU A 151 -31.25 33.83 -2.12
CA GLU A 151 -30.62 33.67 -0.82
C GLU A 151 -30.59 34.99 -0.05
N THR A 152 -30.37 34.87 1.26
CA THR A 152 -30.08 36.02 2.10
C THR A 152 -28.63 35.90 2.60
N PRO A 153 -27.71 36.80 2.20
CA PRO A 153 -26.27 36.67 2.50
C PRO A 153 -25.95 36.55 3.99
N ASN A 154 -26.84 37.04 4.86
CA ASN A 154 -26.70 37.03 6.31
C ASN A 154 -27.36 35.83 7.01
N ARG A 155 -28.06 34.95 6.28
CA ARG A 155 -28.74 33.76 6.85
C ARG A 155 -28.41 32.45 6.14
N LEU A 156 -27.26 32.39 5.47
CA LEU A 156 -26.77 31.15 4.87
C LEU A 156 -26.51 30.10 5.96
N ARG A 157 -26.92 28.85 5.70
CA ARG A 157 -26.77 27.75 6.65
C ARG A 157 -25.35 27.21 6.58
N ARG A 158 -24.74 26.91 7.73
CA ARG A 158 -23.39 26.30 7.79
C ARG A 158 -23.47 24.80 7.53
N ASN A 159 -22.45 24.25 6.87
CA ASN A 159 -22.32 22.82 6.63
C ASN A 159 -21.26 22.17 7.54
N TYR A 160 -21.64 21.76 8.74
CA TYR A 160 -20.70 21.17 9.70
C TYR A 160 -20.17 19.78 9.27
N ALA A 161 -20.82 19.11 8.32
CA ALA A 161 -20.44 17.76 7.89
C ALA A 161 -19.16 17.74 7.02
N ILE A 162 -18.71 18.89 6.53
CA ILE A 162 -17.57 19.00 5.61
C ILE A 162 -16.32 19.55 6.33
N PHE A 163 -16.40 19.86 7.62
CA PHE A 163 -15.21 20.27 8.36
C PHE A 163 -14.13 19.16 8.36
N PRO A 164 -12.84 19.52 8.25
CA PRO A 164 -11.73 18.60 8.46
C PRO A 164 -11.88 17.88 9.81
N GLY A 165 -11.67 16.56 9.82
CA GLY A 165 -11.84 15.74 11.03
C GLY A 165 -13.26 15.20 11.26
N TYR A 166 -14.27 15.65 10.51
CA TYR A 166 -15.59 14.99 10.53
C TYR A 166 -15.50 13.59 9.88
N VAL A 167 -15.75 12.56 10.69
CA VAL A 167 -15.91 11.17 10.24
C VAL A 167 -17.38 10.84 10.31
N ARG A 168 -18.01 10.62 9.15
CA ARG A 168 -19.42 10.22 9.10
C ARG A 168 -19.57 8.89 9.85
N PRO A 169 -20.52 8.75 10.79
CA PRO A 169 -20.74 7.47 11.45
C PRO A 169 -21.09 6.40 10.42
N ARG A 170 -20.57 5.18 10.62
CA ARG A 170 -20.86 4.02 9.74
C ARG A 170 -22.38 3.82 9.72
N PRO A 171 -23.02 3.71 8.54
CA PRO A 171 -24.44 3.43 8.48
C PRO A 171 -24.72 2.09 9.17
N THR A 172 -25.67 2.10 10.10
CA THR A 172 -26.25 0.88 10.65
C THR A 172 -27.34 0.42 9.68
N TYR A 173 -27.08 -0.64 8.93
CA TYR A 173 -28.10 -1.37 8.17
C TYR A 173 -28.53 -2.59 8.98
#